data_AF-A0A535TN34-F1
#
_entry.id   AF-A0A535TN34-F1
#
_cell.length_a   1.000
_cell.length_b   1.000
_cell.length_c   1.000
_cell.angle_alpha   90.00
_cell.angle_beta   90.00
_cell.angle_gamma   90.00
#
_symmetry.space_group_name_H-M   'P 1'
#
loop_
_entity.id
_entity.type
_entity.pdbx_description
1 polymer ?
#
loop_
_entity_poly.entity_id
_entity_poly.type
_entity_poly.pdbx_seq_one_letter_code
_entity_poly.pdbx_strand_id
1 'polypeptide(L)'
;MPIYEYRCADCGKRPSIFFRSLSAVEASPQCPSCGARHLTRLISRTAQVLSEDSRLDQLSDNAGLSDVDENDPKSMARWAKNMGQQLGGDELGEDFDQVVDEMGEAGPDEANGMDDDDL
;
A
#
# COMPACT_ATOMS: atom_id res chain seq x y z
N MET A 1 -8.01 -15.67 26.15
CA MET A 1 -9.17 -14.78 25.97
C MET A 1 -8.88 -13.82 24.82
N PRO A 2 -9.56 -13.93 23.67
CA PRO A 2 -9.20 -13.16 22.48
C PRO A 2 -9.67 -11.71 22.52
N ILE A 3 -8.89 -10.83 21.90
CA ILE A 3 -9.29 -9.46 21.53
C ILE A 3 -9.43 -9.43 20.01
N TYR A 4 -10.55 -8.92 19.51
CA TYR A 4 -10.78 -8.76 18.07
C TYR A 4 -11.12 -7.32 17.73
N GLU A 5 -10.61 -6.86 16.60
CA GLU A 5 -10.98 -5.57 16.03
C GLU A 5 -12.19 -5.73 15.11
N TYR A 6 -13.08 -4.75 15.13
CA TYR A 6 -14.25 -4.70 14.28
C TYR A 6 -14.36 -3.33 13.61
N ARG A 7 -15.14 -3.25 12.51
CA ARG A 7 -15.65 -2.00 11.95
C ARG A 7 -17.17 -2.03 12.05
N CYS A 8 -17.77 -1.01 12.66
CA CYS A 8 -19.21 -0.83 12.67
C CYS A 8 -19.66 -0.18 11.36
N ALA A 9 -20.64 -0.79 10.67
CA ALA A 9 -21.21 -0.24 9.45
C ALA A 9 -22.07 1.02 9.70
N ASP A 10 -22.68 1.14 10.89
CA ASP A 10 -23.61 2.22 11.20
C ASP A 10 -22.90 3.51 11.67
N CYS A 11 -21.90 3.41 12.56
CA CYS A 11 -21.19 4.58 13.07
C CYS A 11 -19.74 4.72 12.58
N GLY A 12 -19.25 3.78 11.77
CA GLY A 12 -17.91 3.81 11.18
C GLY A 12 -16.74 3.56 12.15
N LYS A 13 -16.99 3.54 13.46
CA LYS A 13 -15.97 3.33 14.50
C LYS A 13 -15.36 1.93 14.45
N ARG A 14 -14.12 1.83 14.94
CA ARG A 14 -13.34 0.59 14.98
C ARG A 14 -13.05 0.12 16.41
N PRO A 15 -14.02 -0.49 17.11
CA PRO A 15 -13.80 -0.96 18.47
C PRO A 15 -12.95 -2.23 18.51
N SER A 16 -12.05 -2.31 19.49
CA SER A 16 -11.39 -3.54 19.90
C SER A 16 -12.19 -4.18 21.04
N ILE A 17 -12.70 -5.40 20.84
CA ILE A 17 -13.61 -6.07 21.77
C ILE A 17 -12.90 -7.28 22.39
N PHE A 18 -12.83 -7.30 23.72
CA PHE A 18 -12.30 -8.40 24.51
C PHE A 18 -13.40 -9.41 24.84
N PHE A 19 -13.16 -10.69 24.55
CA PHE A 19 -14.10 -11.77 24.84
C PHE A 19 -13.60 -12.69 25.95
N ARG A 20 -14.48 -12.95 26.93
CA ARG A 20 -14.23 -13.86 28.06
C ARG A 20 -14.42 -15.34 27.74
N SER A 21 -14.83 -15.68 26.53
CA SER A 21 -14.93 -17.06 26.03
C SER A 21 -15.07 -17.03 24.50
N LEU A 22 -14.79 -18.15 23.84
CA LEU A 22 -15.02 -18.27 22.40
C LEU A 22 -16.52 -18.25 22.06
N SER A 23 -17.38 -18.83 22.90
CA SER A 23 -18.84 -18.79 22.72
C SER A 23 -19.41 -17.37 22.73
N ALA A 24 -18.77 -16.43 23.45
CA ALA A 24 -19.19 -15.03 23.44
C ALA A 24 -18.90 -14.33 22.10
N VAL A 25 -17.96 -14.85 21.30
CA VAL A 25 -17.65 -14.34 19.96
C VAL A 25 -18.77 -14.70 18.99
N GLU A 26 -19.28 -15.92 19.08
CA GLU A 26 -20.36 -16.45 18.22
C GLU A 26 -21.69 -15.73 18.44
N ALA A 27 -21.90 -15.16 19.63
CA ALA A 27 -23.13 -14.46 20.00
C ALA A 27 -23.37 -13.11 19.30
N SER A 28 -22.51 -12.71 18.35
CA SER A 28 -22.50 -11.41 17.65
C SER A 28 -22.36 -10.20 18.59
N PRO A 29 -21.21 -9.50 18.60
CA PRO A 29 -21.02 -8.37 19.52
C PRO A 29 -21.87 -7.17 19.13
N GLN A 30 -22.23 -6.34 20.12
CA GLN A 30 -22.80 -5.01 19.89
C GLN A 30 -21.69 -3.96 19.83
N CYS A 31 -21.90 -2.92 19.02
CA CYS A 31 -20.98 -1.80 18.97
C CYS A 31 -21.02 -1.05 20.31
N PRO A 32 -19.89 -0.86 21.01
CA PRO A 32 -19.86 -0.16 22.30
C PRO A 32 -20.16 1.35 22.17
N SER A 33 -20.18 1.90 20.95
CA SER A 33 -20.46 3.31 20.71
C SER A 33 -21.91 3.61 20.31
N CYS A 34 -22.58 2.74 19.54
CA CYS A 34 -23.94 3.00 19.05
C CYS A 34 -24.93 1.84 19.31
N GLY A 35 -24.49 0.70 19.85
CA GLY A 35 -25.34 -0.46 20.14
C GLY A 35 -25.74 -1.30 18.92
N ALA A 36 -25.43 -0.85 17.70
CA ALA A 36 -25.74 -1.62 16.49
C ALA A 36 -24.99 -2.96 16.43
N ARG A 37 -25.54 -3.92 15.69
CA ARG A 37 -24.97 -5.28 15.52
C ARG A 37 -24.33 -5.52 14.16
N HIS A 38 -24.30 -4.53 13.27
CA HIS A 38 -23.60 -4.62 11.99
C HIS A 38 -22.11 -4.35 12.18
N LEU A 39 -21.39 -5.34 12.70
CA LEU A 39 -19.95 -5.30 12.87
C LEU A 39 -19.27 -6.32 11.98
N THR A 40 -18.26 -5.88 11.23
CA THR A 40 -17.39 -6.77 10.45
C THR A 40 -16.06 -6.88 11.17
N ARG A 41 -15.60 -8.10 11.44
CA ARG A 41 -14.29 -8.33 12.07
C ARG A 41 -13.19 -7.89 11.11
N LEU A 42 -12.23 -7.12 11.62
CA LEU A 42 -11.04 -6.71 10.90
C LEU A 42 -9.92 -7.71 11.16
N ILE A 43 -9.13 -7.95 10.12
CA ILE A 43 -7.88 -8.70 10.19
C ILE A 43 -6.77 -7.69 9.93
N SER A 44 -5.80 -7.60 10.82
CA SER A 44 -4.66 -6.70 10.66
C SER A 44 -3.89 -7.04 9.39
N ARG A 45 -3.35 -6.03 8.71
CA ARG A 45 -2.46 -6.25 7.56
C ARG A 45 -1.22 -7.00 8.05
N THR A 46 -0.85 -8.07 7.35
CA THR A 46 0.37 -8.83 7.60
C THR A 46 1.45 -8.40 6.62
N ALA A 47 2.67 -8.17 7.09
CA ALA A 47 3.84 -8.04 6.25
C ALA A 47 4.56 -9.40 6.18
N GLN A 48 5.07 -9.77 5.01
CA GLN A 48 5.92 -10.95 4.84
C GLN A 48 7.38 -10.51 4.84
N VAL A 49 8.23 -11.19 5.61
CA VAL A 49 9.68 -11.01 5.55
C VAL A 49 10.18 -11.95 4.46
N LEU A 50 10.71 -11.38 3.37
CA LEU A 50 11.30 -12.13 2.27
C LEU A 50 12.78 -12.40 2.56
N SER A 51 13.28 -13.58 2.18
CA SER A 51 14.73 -13.83 2.16
C SER A 51 15.40 -13.03 1.04
N GLU A 52 16.73 -12.91 1.11
CA GLU A 52 17.51 -12.25 0.06
C GLU A 52 17.35 -12.97 -1.29
N ASP A 53 17.38 -14.31 -1.31
CA ASP A 53 17.09 -15.09 -2.52
C ASP A 53 15.70 -14.79 -3.10
N SER A 54 14.65 -14.74 -2.27
CA SER A 54 13.29 -14.41 -2.73
C SER A 54 13.17 -12.97 -3.24
N ARG A 55 13.96 -12.03 -2.69
CA ARG A 55 14.06 -10.66 -3.22
C ARG A 55 14.75 -10.64 -4.59
N LEU A 56 15.84 -11.39 -4.75
CA LEU A 56 16.58 -11.49 -6.01
C LEU A 56 15.78 -12.19 -7.11
N ASP A 57 15.03 -13.23 -6.76
CA ASP A 57 14.13 -13.91 -7.67
C ASP A 57 13.03 -12.96 -8.14
N GLN A 58 12.44 -12.14 -7.27
CA GLN A 58 11.43 -11.13 -7.66
C GLN A 58 12.00 -10.01 -8.55
N LEU A 59 13.26 -9.63 -8.34
CA LEU A 59 13.97 -8.71 -9.24
C LEU A 59 14.20 -9.34 -10.62
N SER A 60 14.50 -10.63 -10.67
CA SER A 60 14.81 -11.38 -11.89
C SER A 60 13.55 -11.78 -12.67
N ASP A 61 12.46 -12.10 -11.96
CA ASP A 61 11.15 -12.48 -12.51
C ASP A 61 10.28 -11.27 -12.87
N ASN A 62 10.81 -10.05 -12.76
CA ASN A 62 10.06 -8.83 -13.02
C ASN A 62 9.77 -8.65 -14.52
N ALA A 63 8.79 -9.40 -14.99
CA ALA A 63 8.00 -9.17 -16.21
C ALA A 63 7.39 -7.74 -16.25
N GLY A 64 7.48 -6.97 -15.15
CA GLY A 64 7.09 -5.56 -15.10
C GLY A 64 7.95 -4.61 -15.94
N LEU A 65 9.15 -5.00 -16.38
CA LEU A 65 9.91 -4.22 -17.38
C LEU A 65 9.24 -4.19 -18.75
N SER A 66 8.39 -5.17 -19.06
CA SER A 66 7.72 -5.26 -20.37
C SER A 66 6.42 -4.45 -20.47
N ASP A 67 5.89 -3.95 -19.36
CA ASP A 67 4.65 -3.17 -19.26
C ASP A 67 4.93 -1.67 -18.96
N VAL A 68 6.20 -1.26 -18.99
CA VAL A 68 6.57 0.15 -18.82
C VAL A 68 6.40 0.86 -20.17
N ASP A 69 5.39 1.72 -20.26
CA ASP A 69 5.32 2.72 -21.34
C ASP A 69 6.34 3.85 -21.06
N GLU A 70 7.40 3.90 -21.88
CA GLU A 70 8.46 4.92 -21.81
C GLU A 70 7.94 6.34 -22.13
N ASN A 71 6.75 6.46 -22.72
CA ASN A 71 6.14 7.75 -23.07
C ASN A 71 5.14 8.24 -22.01
N ASP A 72 4.87 7.46 -20.96
CA ASP A 72 3.96 7.83 -19.87
C ASP A 72 4.74 8.07 -18.55
N PRO A 73 4.87 9.34 -18.09
CA PRO A 73 5.52 9.67 -16.82
C PRO A 73 4.96 8.90 -15.62
N LYS A 74 3.66 8.55 -15.63
CA LYS A 74 3.01 7.75 -14.57
C LYS A 74 3.41 6.29 -14.60
N SER A 75 3.72 5.77 -15.79
CA SER A 75 4.24 4.42 -15.97
C SER A 75 5.68 4.33 -15.45
N MET A 76 6.51 5.32 -15.80
CA MET A 76 7.88 5.43 -15.29
C MET A 76 7.94 5.62 -13.77
N ALA A 77 7.08 6.47 -13.21
CA ALA A 77 6.99 6.69 -11.76
C ALA A 77 6.60 5.40 -11.00
N ARG A 78 5.63 4.64 -11.52
CA ARG A 78 5.25 3.32 -10.94
C ARG A 78 6.40 2.33 -10.99
N TRP A 79 7.15 2.31 -12.09
CA TRP A 79 8.35 1.47 -12.21
C TRP A 79 9.43 1.87 -11.20
N ALA A 80 9.74 3.17 -11.10
CA ALA A 80 10.74 3.70 -10.18
C ALA A 80 10.38 3.40 -8.71
N LYS A 81 9.11 3.55 -8.34
CA LYS A 81 8.59 3.22 -7.00
C LYS A 81 8.76 1.74 -6.66
N ASN A 82 8.48 0.86 -7.62
CA ASN A 82 8.62 -0.58 -7.44
C ASN A 82 10.08 -1.03 -7.37
N MET A 83 10.97 -0.39 -8.14
CA MET A 83 12.41 -0.62 -8.05
C MET A 83 12.98 -0.17 -6.70
N GLY A 84 12.60 1.03 -6.23
CA GLY A 84 13.08 1.56 -4.96
C GLY A 84 12.69 0.69 -3.75
N GLN A 85 11.47 0.16 -3.75
CA GLN A 85 11.02 -0.76 -2.69
C GLN A 85 11.81 -2.08 -2.67
N GLN A 86 12.26 -2.57 -3.83
CA GLN A 86 12.99 -3.83 -3.95
C GLN A 86 14.49 -3.67 -3.67
N LEU A 87 15.08 -2.52 -4.00
CA LEU A 87 16.49 -2.18 -3.70
C LEU A 87 16.73 -1.72 -2.26
N GLY A 88 15.69 -1.72 -1.41
CA GLY A 88 15.75 -1.26 -0.03
C GLY A 88 15.30 0.19 0.08
N GLY A 89 13.98 0.41 0.06
CA GLY A 89 13.39 1.76 0.10
C GLY A 89 13.81 2.62 1.28
N ASP A 90 14.29 2.00 2.36
CA ASP A 90 14.84 2.68 3.53
C ASP A 90 16.26 3.28 3.29
N GLU A 91 17.00 2.81 2.28
CA GLU A 91 18.35 3.32 1.91
C GLU A 91 18.32 4.45 0.88
N LEU A 92 17.27 4.50 0.04
CA LEU A 92 17.12 5.55 -0.99
C LEU A 92 16.57 6.87 -0.45
N GLY A 93 16.01 6.85 0.77
CA GLY A 93 15.59 8.04 1.52
C GLY A 93 14.27 8.66 1.06
N GLU A 94 13.69 9.49 1.93
CA GLU A 94 12.42 10.20 1.72
C GLU A 94 12.45 11.11 0.48
N ASP A 95 13.64 11.60 0.11
CA ASP A 95 13.86 12.46 -1.07
C ASP A 95 13.57 11.71 -2.39
N PHE A 96 13.88 10.41 -2.48
CA PHE A 96 13.62 9.60 -3.68
C PHE A 96 12.12 9.40 -3.91
N ASP A 97 11.38 9.08 -2.84
CA ASP A 97 9.93 8.91 -2.90
C ASP A 97 9.22 10.20 -3.35
N GLN A 98 9.71 11.36 -2.91
CA GLN A 98 9.17 12.66 -3.32
C GLN A 98 9.36 12.93 -4.81
N VAL A 99 10.57 12.69 -5.34
CA VAL A 99 10.89 12.90 -6.76
C VAL A 99 10.06 11.97 -7.66
N VAL A 100 9.87 10.72 -7.23
CA VAL A 100 9.06 9.74 -7.98
C VAL A 100 7.58 10.11 -7.98
N ASP A 101 7.06 10.60 -6.86
CA ASP A 101 5.67 11.05 -6.77
C ASP A 101 5.44 12.31 -7.64
N GLU A 102 6.37 13.27 -7.65
CA GLU A 102 6.34 14.45 -8.54
C GLU A 102 6.33 14.08 -10.02
N MET A 103 7.16 13.10 -10.41
CA MET A 103 7.20 12.56 -11.78
C MET A 103 5.86 11.93 -12.20
N GLY A 104 5.15 11.28 -11.28
CA GLY A 104 3.83 10.70 -11.55
C GLY A 104 2.69 11.73 -11.61
N GLU A 105 2.92 12.92 -11.06
CA GLU A 105 1.98 14.05 -11.11
C GLU A 105 2.19 14.92 -12.36
N ALA A 106 3.42 14.94 -12.91
CA ALA A 106 3.71 15.55 -14.21
C ALA A 106 2.89 14.88 -15.32
N GLY A 107 1.95 15.62 -15.90
CA GLY A 107 1.15 15.16 -17.02
C GLY A 107 1.94 15.11 -18.33
N PRO A 108 1.45 14.40 -19.37
CA PRO A 108 2.08 14.35 -20.70
C PRO A 108 2.22 15.73 -21.39
N ASP A 109 1.64 16.78 -20.83
CA ASP A 109 1.67 18.14 -21.37
C ASP A 109 2.95 18.94 -21.01
N GLU A 110 3.81 18.45 -20.11
CA GLU A 110 5.06 19.16 -19.73
C GLU A 110 6.34 18.59 -20.37
N ALA A 111 6.24 17.49 -21.13
CA ALA A 111 7.39 16.86 -21.80
C ALA A 111 7.73 17.46 -23.18
N ASN A 112 6.92 18.38 -23.73
CA ASN A 112 7.15 19.02 -25.04
C ASN A 112 7.82 20.40 -24.95
N GLY A 113 8.66 20.62 -23.93
CA GLY A 113 9.26 21.93 -23.63
C GLY A 113 10.79 21.98 -23.66
N MET A 114 11.46 21.04 -24.32
CA MET A 114 12.92 21.06 -24.47
C MET A 114 13.31 20.90 -25.95
N ASP A 115 12.73 21.75 -26.80
CA ASP A 115 13.29 22.03 -28.13
C ASP A 115 14.29 23.19 -27.98
N ASP A 116 15.54 22.90 -28.38
CA ASP A 116 16.50 23.79 -29.05
C ASP A 116 16.87 25.13 -28.38
N ASP A 117 18.08 25.20 -27.78
CA ASP A 117 19.05 26.32 -27.77
C ASP A 117 20.16 25.90 -26.76
N ASP A 118 21.45 25.72 -27.08
CA ASP A 118 22.36 26.58 -27.82
C ASP A 118 23.67 25.79 -28.13
N LEU A 119 24.39 26.25 -29.16
CA LEU A 119 25.66 25.73 -29.69
C LEU A 119 26.88 25.92 -28.77
#